data_AF-A0A534K6C1-F1
#
_entry.id   AF-A0A534K6C1-F1
#
_cell.length_a   1.000
_cell.length_b   1.000
_cell.length_c   1.000
_cell.angle_alpha   90.00
_cell.angle_beta   90.00
_cell.angle_gamma   90.00
#
_symmetry.space_group_name_H-M   'P 1'
#
loop_
_entity.id
_entity.type
_entity.pdbx_description
1 polymer ?
#
loop_
_entity_poly.entity_id
_entity_poly.type
_entity_poly.pdbx_seq_one_letter_code
_entity_poly.pdbx_strand_id
1 'polypeptide(L)'
;MTANKVQLPSVRIPRIIRLRYHPFVDHFKGFEKVEAVRAIFGPKTNEVLRKLKVEFFSSRWGFMGVSDEDGHLLVSTHYLRTGNRRDIYLDVVHELVHVRQFREGKELFADGFEYPDLPTEIEAYRTCIAEGRRLGMTDRELFDYLKVEWMNDKDVRRLARNVGVRPPPKRRRAAGRKR
;
A
#
# COMPACT_ATOMS: atom_id res chain seq x y z
N MET A 1 8.22 33.73 -27.30
CA MET A 1 8.57 33.64 -25.86
C MET A 1 9.81 32.78 -25.74
N THR A 2 10.97 33.40 -25.55
CA THR A 2 12.26 32.73 -25.39
C THR A 2 12.33 32.13 -24.00
N ALA A 3 12.33 30.81 -23.90
CA ALA A 3 12.60 30.11 -22.64
C ALA A 3 14.00 30.49 -22.16
N ASN A 4 14.07 31.21 -21.04
CA ASN A 4 15.32 31.55 -20.39
C ASN A 4 16.01 30.25 -19.96
N LYS A 5 17.04 29.80 -20.70
CA LYS A 5 17.85 28.64 -20.30
C LYS A 5 18.71 29.07 -19.12
N VAL A 6 18.27 28.70 -17.91
CA VAL A 6 19.08 28.84 -16.70
C VAL A 6 20.40 28.09 -16.92
N GLN A 7 21.51 28.81 -16.85
CA GLN A 7 22.83 28.24 -17.01
C GLN A 7 23.24 27.62 -15.67
N LEU A 8 23.32 26.29 -15.62
CA LEU A 8 23.74 25.59 -14.40
C LEU A 8 25.25 25.80 -14.16
N PRO A 9 25.69 25.92 -12.89
CA PRO A 9 27.10 25.90 -12.55
C PRO A 9 27.76 24.57 -12.94
N SER A 10 29.10 24.52 -12.98
CA SER A 10 29.86 23.32 -13.36
C SER A 10 29.77 22.25 -12.26
N VAL A 11 28.67 21.50 -12.25
CA VAL A 11 28.38 20.42 -11.31
C VAL A 11 28.20 19.09 -12.06
N ARG A 12 28.58 17.98 -11.42
CA ARG A 12 28.32 16.62 -11.93
C ARG A 12 27.19 16.01 -11.11
N ILE A 13 26.09 15.68 -11.78
CA ILE A 13 24.93 15.04 -11.16
C ILE A 13 24.84 13.61 -11.71
N PRO A 14 24.90 12.57 -10.86
CA PRO A 14 24.74 11.20 -11.33
C PRO A 14 23.32 11.02 -11.87
N ARG A 15 23.20 10.43 -13.06
CA ARG A 15 21.91 10.12 -13.70
C ARG A 15 21.43 8.70 -13.42
N ILE A 16 22.34 7.82 -12.99
CA ILE A 16 22.06 6.41 -12.72
C ILE A 16 22.71 6.07 -11.38
N ILE A 17 21.91 5.62 -10.43
CA ILE A 17 22.35 5.11 -9.14
C ILE A 17 21.86 3.67 -9.05
N ARG A 18 22.75 2.73 -8.69
CA ARG A 18 22.35 1.33 -8.51
C ARG A 18 21.55 1.19 -7.24
N LEU A 19 20.30 0.78 -7.39
CA LEU A 19 19.42 0.39 -6.28
C LEU A 19 19.83 -0.98 -5.74
N ARG A 20 19.57 -1.21 -4.45
CA ARG A 20 19.88 -2.47 -3.78
C ARG A 20 18.60 -3.28 -3.61
N TYR A 21 18.57 -4.44 -4.26
CA TYR A 21 17.45 -5.37 -4.20
C TYR A 21 17.79 -6.60 -3.36
N HIS A 22 16.82 -7.03 -2.56
CA HIS A 22 16.86 -8.24 -1.74
C HIS A 22 15.74 -9.20 -2.17
N PRO A 23 15.93 -10.53 -2.13
CA PRO A 23 14.84 -11.47 -2.32
C PRO A 23 13.77 -11.31 -1.23
N PHE A 24 12.48 -11.29 -1.61
CA PHE A 24 11.37 -11.17 -0.66
C PHE A 24 11.40 -12.26 0.42
N VAL A 25 11.66 -13.50 0.01
CA VAL A 25 11.67 -14.68 0.90
C VAL A 25 12.78 -14.65 1.95
N ASP A 26 13.80 -13.81 1.81
CA ASP A 26 14.87 -13.68 2.81
C ASP A 26 14.40 -12.88 4.03
N HIS A 27 13.43 -11.98 3.85
CA HIS A 27 12.95 -11.03 4.86
C HIS A 27 11.50 -11.31 5.30
N PHE A 28 10.61 -11.67 4.39
CA PHE A 28 9.18 -11.91 4.65
C PHE A 28 8.86 -13.40 4.59
N LYS A 29 9.27 -14.11 5.65
CA LYS A 29 9.20 -15.58 5.71
C LYS A 29 7.79 -16.08 6.05
N GLY A 30 7.36 -17.15 5.39
CA GLY A 30 6.11 -17.86 5.68
C GLY A 30 4.89 -17.35 4.90
N PHE A 31 5.01 -16.25 4.15
CA PHE A 31 3.92 -15.71 3.32
C PHE A 31 3.49 -16.71 2.23
N GLU A 32 4.34 -17.64 1.82
CA GLU A 32 4.00 -18.70 0.87
C GLU A 32 2.99 -19.73 1.41
N LYS A 33 2.78 -19.73 2.73
CA LYS A 33 1.84 -20.60 3.45
C LYS A 33 0.55 -19.88 3.84
N VAL A 34 0.49 -18.56 3.65
CA VAL A 34 -0.68 -17.76 3.99
C VAL A 34 -1.76 -17.96 2.93
N GLU A 35 -2.95 -18.36 3.36
CA GLU A 35 -4.07 -18.66 2.45
C GLU A 35 -4.49 -17.44 1.63
N ALA A 36 -4.53 -16.24 2.23
CA ALA A 36 -4.80 -15.01 1.48
C ALA A 36 -3.78 -14.78 0.35
N VAL A 37 -2.48 -15.01 0.61
CA VAL A 37 -1.43 -14.85 -0.40
C VAL A 37 -1.52 -15.90 -1.49
N ARG A 38 -1.86 -17.15 -1.12
CA ARG A 38 -2.13 -18.22 -2.08
C ARG A 38 -3.32 -17.92 -2.97
N ALA A 39 -4.35 -17.27 -2.45
CA ALA A 39 -5.50 -16.84 -3.22
C ALA A 39 -5.14 -15.76 -4.26
N ILE A 40 -4.13 -14.92 -3.99
CA ILE A 40 -3.65 -13.91 -4.94
C ILE A 40 -3.01 -14.58 -6.16
N PHE A 41 -2.02 -15.46 -5.97
CA PHE A 41 -1.20 -15.97 -7.07
C PHE A 41 -1.51 -17.42 -7.50
N GLY A 42 -2.37 -18.11 -6.75
CA GLY A 42 -2.71 -19.52 -6.98
C GLY A 42 -1.49 -20.44 -6.97
N PRO A 43 -1.41 -21.43 -7.89
CA PRO A 43 -0.28 -22.35 -7.98
C PRO A 43 1.09 -21.68 -8.17
N LYS A 44 1.13 -20.44 -8.67
CA LYS A 44 2.36 -19.68 -8.92
C LYS A 44 2.91 -18.97 -7.69
N THR A 45 2.24 -19.04 -6.53
CA THR A 45 2.63 -18.31 -5.31
C THR A 45 4.09 -18.46 -4.95
N ASN A 46 4.59 -19.71 -4.83
CA ASN A 46 5.98 -19.97 -4.48
C ASN A 46 6.97 -19.38 -5.50
N GLU A 47 6.66 -19.50 -6.79
CA GLU A 47 7.51 -18.98 -7.86
C GLU A 47 7.56 -17.46 -7.84
N VAL A 48 6.39 -16.82 -7.68
CA VAL A 48 6.26 -15.36 -7.63
C VAL A 48 7.06 -14.79 -6.46
N LEU A 49 6.87 -15.32 -5.25
CA LEU A 49 7.53 -14.81 -4.04
C LEU A 49 9.05 -15.01 -4.08
N ARG A 50 9.55 -16.13 -4.63
CA ARG A 50 11.00 -16.36 -4.79
C ARG A 50 11.66 -15.38 -5.76
N LYS A 51 10.93 -14.91 -6.77
CA LYS A 51 11.43 -13.97 -7.78
C LYS A 51 11.20 -12.50 -7.39
N LEU A 52 10.32 -12.24 -6.43
CA LEU A 52 9.98 -10.89 -6.00
C LEU A 52 11.19 -10.24 -5.30
N LYS A 53 11.54 -9.05 -5.76
CA LYS A 53 12.59 -8.20 -5.18
C LYS A 53 11.97 -7.24 -4.19
N VAL A 54 12.77 -6.86 -3.19
CA VAL A 54 12.46 -5.85 -2.18
C VAL A 54 13.56 -4.81 -2.19
N GLU A 55 13.17 -3.55 -2.29
CA GLU A 55 14.02 -2.40 -2.03
C GLU A 55 13.65 -1.81 -0.66
N PHE A 56 14.66 -1.69 0.21
CA PHE A 56 14.49 -1.07 1.51
C PHE A 56 14.94 0.38 1.48
N PHE A 57 14.08 1.26 1.96
CA PHE A 57 14.40 2.67 2.18
C PHE A 57 14.10 3.08 3.62
N SER A 58 14.55 4.27 4.03
CA SER A 58 14.29 4.80 5.37
C SER A 58 13.65 6.18 5.27
N SER A 59 12.33 6.24 5.42
CA SER A 59 11.58 7.49 5.54
C SER A 59 10.63 7.41 6.73
N ARG A 60 10.55 8.47 7.52
CA ARG A 60 9.56 8.58 8.61
C ARG A 60 8.12 8.67 8.12
N TRP A 61 7.95 9.08 6.86
CA TRP A 61 6.67 9.27 6.18
C TRP A 61 6.44 8.20 5.10
N GLY A 62 7.19 7.10 5.14
CA GLY A 62 7.10 6.03 4.14
C GLY A 62 6.42 4.78 4.71
N PHE A 63 5.60 4.13 3.90
CA PHE A 63 4.95 2.85 4.18
C PHE A 63 5.56 1.74 3.29
N MET A 64 4.71 0.94 2.66
CA MET A 64 5.08 0.01 1.61
C MET A 64 4.43 0.45 0.29
N GLY A 65 4.92 -0.08 -0.82
CA GLY A 65 4.38 0.18 -2.14
C GLY A 65 4.95 -0.78 -3.16
N VAL A 66 4.38 -0.80 -4.36
CA VAL A 66 4.95 -1.51 -5.52
C VAL A 66 5.43 -0.48 -6.54
N SER A 67 6.67 -0.67 -7.01
CA SER A 67 7.21 0.14 -8.11
C SER A 67 6.42 -0.11 -9.39
N ASP A 68 5.97 0.96 -10.04
CA ASP A 68 5.34 0.93 -11.36
C ASP A 68 6.36 0.79 -12.51
N GLU A 69 7.66 0.81 -12.22
CA GLU A 69 8.71 0.59 -13.22
C GLU A 69 8.95 -0.91 -13.51
N ASP A 70 9.01 -1.74 -12.47
CA ASP A 70 9.34 -3.17 -12.62
C ASP A 70 8.61 -4.12 -11.63
N GLY A 71 7.68 -3.60 -10.82
CA GLY A 71 6.86 -4.38 -9.91
C GLY A 71 7.57 -4.89 -8.65
N HIS A 72 8.75 -4.36 -8.30
CA HIS A 72 9.40 -4.69 -7.04
C HIS A 72 8.69 -4.02 -5.84
N LEU A 73 8.87 -4.60 -4.65
CA LEU A 73 8.30 -4.10 -3.40
C LEU A 73 9.22 -3.03 -2.80
N LEU A 74 8.67 -1.84 -2.54
CA LEU A 74 9.31 -0.75 -1.81
C LEU A 74 8.91 -0.85 -0.34
N VAL A 75 9.86 -0.87 0.59
CA VAL A 75 9.57 -1.03 2.02
C VAL A 75 10.31 -0.03 2.90
N SER A 76 9.57 0.78 3.65
CA SER A 76 10.12 1.64 4.69
C SER A 76 10.57 0.85 5.91
N THR A 77 11.88 0.88 6.17
CA THR A 77 12.49 0.30 7.38
C THR A 77 12.08 1.02 8.67
N HIS A 78 11.63 2.28 8.59
CA HIS A 78 11.05 2.98 9.73
C HIS A 78 9.68 2.39 10.08
N TYR A 79 8.84 2.16 9.07
CA TYR A 79 7.52 1.58 9.27
C TYR A 79 7.61 0.15 9.82
N LEU A 80 8.51 -0.70 9.28
CA LEU A 80 8.75 -2.05 9.82
C LEU A 80 9.09 -2.07 11.31
N ARG A 81 9.75 -1.01 11.83
CA ARG A 81 10.18 -0.91 13.23
C ARG A 81 9.10 -0.38 14.16
N THR A 82 8.24 0.50 13.66
CA THR A 82 7.36 1.34 14.49
C THR A 82 5.87 1.07 14.27
N GLY A 83 5.50 0.48 13.13
CA GLY A 83 4.13 0.17 12.78
C GLY A 83 3.54 -0.98 13.59
N ASN A 84 2.20 -1.05 13.59
CA ASN A 84 1.50 -2.17 14.20
C ASN A 84 1.80 -3.45 13.39
N ARG A 85 2.16 -4.54 14.08
CA ARG A 85 2.50 -5.82 13.42
C ARG A 85 1.38 -6.39 12.55
N ARG A 86 0.12 -6.25 12.98
CA ARG A 86 -1.05 -6.72 12.22
C ARG A 86 -1.24 -5.89 10.95
N ASP A 87 -1.08 -4.58 11.07
CA ASP A 87 -1.26 -3.67 9.94
C ASP A 87 -0.13 -3.86 8.92
N ILE A 88 1.13 -3.98 9.37
CA ILE A 88 2.28 -4.36 8.52
C ILE A 88 2.01 -5.68 7.78
N TYR A 89 1.44 -6.68 8.45
CA TYR A 89 1.10 -7.94 7.82
C TYR A 89 0.06 -7.76 6.70
N LEU A 90 -1.01 -7.00 6.97
CA LEU A 90 -2.04 -6.71 5.98
C LEU A 90 -1.50 -5.87 4.83
N ASP A 91 -0.60 -4.93 5.08
CA ASP A 91 0.03 -4.13 4.04
C ASP A 91 0.91 -4.98 3.14
N VAL A 92 1.65 -5.97 3.66
CA VAL A 92 2.37 -6.91 2.79
C VAL A 92 1.38 -7.71 1.92
N VAL A 93 0.23 -8.12 2.46
CA VAL A 93 -0.83 -8.78 1.66
C VAL A 93 -1.38 -7.83 0.60
N HIS A 94 -1.59 -6.56 0.94
CA HIS A 94 -2.04 -5.49 0.05
C HIS A 94 -1.08 -5.33 -1.13
N GLU A 95 0.20 -5.11 -0.85
CA GLU A 95 1.22 -4.91 -1.88
C GLU A 95 1.39 -6.14 -2.77
N LEU A 96 1.19 -7.35 -2.24
CA LEU A 96 1.22 -8.56 -3.07
C LEU A 96 0.07 -8.60 -4.07
N VAL A 97 -1.09 -7.99 -3.78
CA VAL A 97 -2.15 -7.79 -4.77
C VAL A 97 -1.65 -6.86 -5.88
N HIS A 98 -0.97 -5.76 -5.53
CA HIS A 98 -0.39 -4.84 -6.52
C HIS A 98 0.71 -5.50 -7.37
N VAL A 99 1.56 -6.35 -6.77
CA VAL A 99 2.54 -7.15 -7.53
C VAL A 99 1.85 -8.02 -8.57
N ARG A 100 0.71 -8.63 -8.23
CA ARG A 100 -0.08 -9.40 -9.21
C ARG A 100 -0.68 -8.50 -10.28
N GLN A 101 -1.31 -7.40 -9.88
CA GLN A 101 -1.95 -6.46 -10.80
C GLN A 101 -0.95 -5.89 -11.82
N PHE A 102 0.25 -5.53 -11.36
CA PHE A 102 1.35 -5.11 -12.22
C PHE A 102 1.74 -6.19 -13.23
N ARG A 103 1.88 -7.44 -12.79
CA ARG A 103 2.17 -8.60 -13.67
C ARG A 103 1.04 -8.89 -14.66
N GLU A 104 -0.20 -8.52 -14.33
CA GLU A 104 -1.36 -8.58 -15.22
C GLU A 104 -1.40 -7.40 -16.22
N GLY A 105 -0.47 -6.44 -16.11
CA GLY A 105 -0.40 -5.25 -16.97
C GLY A 105 -1.37 -4.14 -16.59
N LYS A 106 -1.91 -4.15 -15.37
CA LYS A 106 -2.80 -3.09 -14.88
C LYS A 106 -2.00 -1.84 -14.52
N GLU A 107 -2.55 -0.69 -14.86
CA GLU A 107 -2.06 0.60 -14.35
C GLU A 107 -2.39 0.71 -12.86
N LEU A 108 -1.36 0.70 -12.02
CA LEU A 108 -1.54 0.80 -10.56
C LEU A 108 -2.11 2.16 -10.16
N PHE A 109 -1.75 3.22 -10.89
CA PHE A 109 -2.16 4.60 -10.70
C PHE A 109 -2.89 5.13 -11.94
N ALA A 110 -4.04 4.55 -12.27
CA ALA A 110 -4.82 4.97 -13.43
C ALA A 110 -5.31 6.43 -13.29
N ASP A 111 -5.10 7.22 -14.35
CA ASP A 111 -5.58 8.60 -14.42
C ASP A 111 -7.11 8.67 -14.30
N GLY A 112 -7.61 9.75 -13.68
CA GLY A 112 -9.04 10.04 -13.59
C GLY A 112 -9.77 9.38 -12.40
N PHE A 113 -9.07 8.64 -11.54
CA PHE A 113 -9.61 8.12 -10.29
C PHE A 113 -8.97 8.80 -9.08
N GLU A 114 -9.80 9.13 -8.08
CA GLU A 114 -9.30 9.45 -6.75
C GLU A 114 -9.00 8.15 -5.98
N TYR A 115 -8.01 8.17 -5.09
CA TYR A 115 -7.53 7.00 -4.33
C TYR A 115 -8.64 6.10 -3.76
N PRO A 116 -9.70 6.60 -3.08
CA PRO A 116 -10.76 5.74 -2.54
C PRO A 116 -11.59 4.99 -3.57
N ASP A 117 -11.57 5.42 -4.84
CA ASP A 117 -12.34 4.84 -5.94
C ASP A 117 -11.45 4.07 -6.93
N LEU A 118 -10.13 4.06 -6.72
CA LEU A 118 -9.20 3.43 -7.63
C LEU A 118 -9.45 1.90 -7.64
N PRO A 119 -9.77 1.28 -8.79
CA PRO A 119 -10.17 -0.12 -8.81
C PRO A 119 -9.10 -1.08 -8.28
N THR A 120 -7.82 -0.76 -8.51
CA THR A 120 -6.67 -1.53 -8.02
C THR A 120 -6.59 -1.50 -6.50
N GLU A 121 -6.76 -0.33 -5.87
CA GLU A 121 -6.82 -0.14 -4.42
C GLU A 121 -8.03 -0.85 -3.81
N ILE A 122 -9.21 -0.73 -4.42
CA ILE A 122 -10.42 -1.40 -3.94
C ILE A 122 -10.22 -2.93 -3.92
N GLU A 123 -9.61 -3.50 -4.96
CA GLU A 123 -9.29 -4.93 -5.02
C GLU A 123 -8.27 -5.34 -3.93
N ALA A 124 -7.20 -4.55 -3.76
CA ALA A 124 -6.17 -4.80 -2.75
C ALA A 124 -6.74 -4.73 -1.33
N TYR A 125 -7.49 -3.67 -1.00
CA TYR A 125 -8.15 -3.55 0.29
C TYR A 125 -9.20 -4.63 0.51
N ARG A 126 -10.01 -5.03 -0.48
CA ARG A 126 -10.99 -6.13 -0.30
C ARG A 126 -10.31 -7.42 0.14
N THR A 127 -9.13 -7.71 -0.42
CA THR A 127 -8.31 -8.86 -0.02
C THR A 127 -7.87 -8.73 1.43
N CYS A 128 -7.38 -7.55 1.83
CA CYS A 128 -6.96 -7.27 3.21
C CYS A 128 -8.11 -7.30 4.20
N ILE A 129 -9.30 -6.82 3.83
CA ILE A 129 -10.50 -6.86 4.67
C ILE A 129 -10.97 -8.29 4.89
N ALA A 130 -10.96 -9.13 3.86
CA ALA A 130 -11.29 -10.54 4.00
C ALA A 130 -10.31 -11.25 4.95
N GLU A 131 -9.01 -10.98 4.80
CA GLU A 131 -7.98 -11.54 5.67
C GLU A 131 -8.07 -11.00 7.11
N GLY A 132 -8.29 -9.70 7.30
CA GLY A 132 -8.48 -9.10 8.61
C GLY A 132 -9.70 -9.69 9.34
N ARG A 133 -10.80 -9.93 8.63
CA ARG A 133 -11.97 -10.64 9.18
C ARG A 133 -11.64 -12.08 9.58
N ARG A 134 -10.84 -12.80 8.77
CA ARG A 134 -10.35 -14.14 9.11
C ARG A 134 -9.50 -14.14 10.38
N LEU A 135 -8.76 -13.06 10.62
CA LEU A 135 -8.00 -12.81 11.86
C LEU A 135 -8.86 -12.33 13.04
N GLY A 136 -10.17 -12.16 12.85
CA GLY A 136 -11.10 -11.74 13.91
C GLY A 136 -11.24 -10.23 14.10
N MET A 137 -10.76 -9.41 13.15
CA MET A 137 -10.90 -7.96 13.24
C MET A 137 -12.36 -7.52 13.12
N THR A 138 -12.74 -6.58 13.96
CA THR A 138 -14.05 -5.91 13.89
C THR A 138 -14.10 -4.86 12.78
N ASP A 139 -15.29 -4.50 12.32
CA ASP A 139 -15.46 -3.39 11.35
C ASP A 139 -14.88 -2.06 11.87
N ARG A 140 -14.80 -1.86 13.19
CA ARG A 140 -14.14 -0.69 13.78
C ARG A 140 -12.63 -0.71 13.56
N GLU A 141 -11.99 -1.85 13.84
CA GLU A 141 -10.55 -2.01 13.63
C GLU A 141 -10.20 -1.97 12.15
N LEU A 142 -11.02 -2.58 11.30
CA LEU A 142 -10.88 -2.50 9.85
C LEU A 142 -11.05 -1.06 9.35
N PHE A 143 -12.00 -0.30 9.90
CA PHE A 143 -12.13 1.11 9.56
C PHE A 143 -10.93 1.95 10.01
N ASP A 144 -10.33 1.63 11.16
CA ASP A 144 -9.10 2.29 11.62
C ASP A 144 -7.90 1.91 10.74
N TYR A 145 -7.82 0.67 10.26
CA TYR A 145 -6.80 0.20 9.31
C TYR A 145 -6.86 0.94 7.95
N LEU A 146 -8.06 1.24 7.45
CA LEU A 146 -8.24 1.99 6.19
C LEU A 146 -7.75 3.45 6.24
N LYS A 147 -7.29 3.96 7.39
CA LYS A 147 -6.84 5.35 7.51
C LYS A 147 -5.37 5.47 7.13
N VAL A 148 -5.12 6.15 6.02
CA VAL A 148 -3.78 6.58 5.60
C VAL A 148 -3.66 8.09 5.68
N GLU A 149 -2.44 8.60 5.80
CA GLU A 149 -2.17 10.02 6.12
C GLU A 149 -2.64 11.01 5.05
N TRP A 150 -2.76 10.58 3.79
CA TRP A 150 -3.23 11.40 2.67
C TRP A 150 -4.75 11.37 2.46
N MET A 151 -5.51 10.60 3.26
CA MET A 151 -6.97 10.56 3.19
C MET A 151 -7.63 11.35 4.33
N ASN A 152 -8.65 12.14 4.00
CA ASN A 152 -9.51 12.75 5.03
C ASN A 152 -10.66 11.79 5.46
N ASP A 153 -11.44 12.13 6.51
CA ASP A 153 -12.53 11.27 7.00
C ASP A 153 -13.61 10.97 5.94
N LYS A 154 -13.86 11.88 4.98
CA LYS A 154 -14.80 11.64 3.87
C LYS A 154 -14.26 10.56 2.94
N ASP A 155 -12.97 10.61 2.62
CA ASP A 155 -12.28 9.67 1.73
C ASP A 155 -12.23 8.28 2.34
N VAL A 156 -11.78 8.16 3.60
CA VAL A 156 -11.73 6.87 4.32
C VAL A 156 -13.12 6.24 4.41
N ARG A 157 -14.16 7.03 4.68
CA ARG A 157 -15.54 6.53 4.69
C ARG A 157 -16.01 6.09 3.32
N ARG A 158 -15.55 6.73 2.23
CA ARG A 158 -15.87 6.32 0.86
C ARG A 158 -15.22 4.98 0.55
N LEU A 159 -13.91 4.85 0.82
CA LEU A 159 -13.18 3.60 0.69
C LEU A 159 -13.85 2.48 1.49
N ALA A 160 -14.18 2.73 2.77
CA ALA A 160 -14.85 1.77 3.63
C ALA A 160 -16.15 1.21 3.01
N ARG A 161 -16.96 2.05 2.35
CA ARG A 161 -18.14 1.58 1.63
C ARG A 161 -17.78 0.71 0.43
N ASN A 162 -16.78 1.11 -0.35
CA ASN A 162 -16.33 0.37 -1.54
C ASN A 162 -15.78 -1.03 -1.19
N VAL A 163 -15.21 -1.18 0.02
CA VAL A 163 -14.61 -2.44 0.50
C VAL A 163 -15.48 -3.20 1.51
N GLY A 164 -16.69 -2.71 1.77
CA GLY A 164 -17.68 -3.41 2.61
C GLY A 164 -17.42 -3.38 4.11
N VAL A 165 -16.76 -2.33 4.62
CA VAL A 165 -16.53 -2.06 6.05
C VAL A 165 -17.54 -1.03 6.55
N ARG A 166 -18.21 -1.30 7.68
CA ARG A 166 -19.15 -0.35 8.27
C ARG A 166 -18.39 0.72 9.07
N PRO A 167 -18.43 2.01 8.65
CA PRO A 167 -17.73 3.05 9.39
C PRO A 167 -18.46 3.37 10.70
N PRO A 168 -17.74 3.79 11.76
CA PRO A 168 -18.37 4.21 13.01
C PRO A 168 -19.24 5.46 12.79
N PRO A 169 -20.28 5.68 13.61
CA PRO A 169 -21.13 6.87 13.51
C PRO A 169 -20.31 8.16 13.50
N LYS A 170 -20.71 9.14 12.68
CA LYS A 170 -20.08 10.47 12.74
C LYS A 170 -20.30 11.05 14.13
N ARG A 171 -19.21 11.44 14.81
CA ARG A 171 -19.33 12.19 16.07
C ARG A 171 -20.09 13.49 15.77
N ARG A 172 -21.27 13.67 16.38
CA ARG A 172 -21.94 14.97 16.38
C ARG A 172 -20.97 15.95 17.05
N ARG A 173 -20.57 17.02 16.36
CA ARG A 173 -19.94 18.16 17.04
C ARG A 173 -20.90 18.56 18.15
N ALA A 174 -20.45 18.55 19.41
CA ALA A 174 -21.23 19.11 20.50
C ALA A 174 -21.60 20.53 20.06
N ALA A 175 -22.89 20.78 19.87
CA ALA A 175 -23.38 22.12 19.60
C ALA A 175 -22.83 22.99 20.73
N GLY A 176 -22.03 23.99 20.38
CA GLY A 176 -21.43 24.88 21.37
C GLY A 176 -22.53 25.36 22.29
N ARG A 177 -22.36 25.13 23.60
CA ARG A 177 -23.08 25.87 24.62
C ARG A 177 -22.78 27.35 24.35
N LYS A 178 -23.70 28.04 23.68
CA LYS A 178 -23.77 29.49 23.74
C LYS A 178 -24.04 29.81 25.21
N ARG A 179 -23.03 30.33 25.89
CA ARG A 179 -23.21 31.10 27.12
C ARG A 179 -23.70 32.48 26.74
#